data_AF-A0A7S2WCU8-F1
#
_entry.id   AF-A0A7S2WCU8-F1
#
_cell.length_a   1.000
_cell.length_b   1.000
_cell.length_c   1.000
_cell.angle_alpha   90.00
_cell.angle_beta   90.00
_cell.angle_gamma   90.00
#
_symmetry.space_group_name_H-M   'P 1'
#
loop_
_entity.id
_entity.type
_entity.pdbx_description
1 polymer ?
#
loop_
_entity_poly.entity_id
_entity_poly.type
_entity_poly.pdbx_seq_one_letter_code
_entity_poly.pdbx_strand_id
1 'polypeptide(L)'
;MSLFQARHWWRTRLGSGEEFTHGSLVVANVDNDPNGAAKIVTGSLDGMLRIHMPEHQQDGLEDDHFQLMEQSLDLPILQLAVGTFVPREPGSLALAVLHPRRLVVYRV
;
A
#
# COMPACT_ATOMS: atom_id res chain seq x y z
N MET A 1 -28.69 18.03 0.51
CA MET A 1 -29.05 16.70 1.04
C MET A 1 -28.55 15.66 0.04
N SER A 2 -27.44 14.97 0.31
CA SER A 2 -26.98 13.87 -0.56
C SER A 2 -27.71 12.58 -0.17
N LEU A 3 -28.40 11.95 -1.12
CA LEU A 3 -29.19 10.72 -0.91
C LEU A 3 -28.30 9.49 -0.64
N PHE A 4 -27.04 9.54 -1.06
CA PHE A 4 -26.04 8.52 -0.81
C PHE A 4 -24.78 9.15 -0.21
N GLN A 5 -24.30 8.58 0.88
CA GLN A 5 -23.06 8.99 1.53
C GLN A 5 -22.18 7.76 1.70
N ALA A 6 -20.88 7.91 1.47
CA ALA A 6 -19.92 6.87 1.79
C ALA A 6 -19.90 6.68 3.31
N ARG A 7 -20.16 5.45 3.76
CA ARG A 7 -19.94 5.08 5.17
C ARG A 7 -18.47 4.74 5.34
N HIS A 8 -17.79 5.49 6.19
CA HIS A 8 -16.40 5.25 6.52
C HIS A 8 -16.32 4.31 7.71
N TRP A 9 -15.61 3.19 7.55
CA TRP A 9 -15.27 2.27 8.63
C TRP A 9 -13.76 2.29 8.94
N TRP A 10 -12.96 2.81 8.02
CA TRP A 10 -11.54 3.12 8.21
C TRP A 10 -11.16 4.27 7.28
N ARG A 11 -10.24 5.13 7.74
CA ARG A 11 -9.59 6.18 6.96
C ARG A 11 -8.28 6.53 7.64
N THR A 12 -7.30 6.97 6.88
CA THR A 12 -6.07 7.56 7.42
C THR A 12 -5.64 8.73 6.56
N ARG A 13 -4.82 9.62 7.13
CA ARG A 13 -4.15 10.70 6.40
C ARG A 13 -2.68 10.36 6.27
N LEU A 14 -2.21 10.21 5.04
CA LEU A 14 -0.81 9.88 4.75
C LEU A 14 0.04 11.14 4.72
N GLY A 15 0.95 11.26 5.70
CA GLY A 15 1.93 12.34 5.77
C GLY A 15 1.34 13.75 5.85
N SER A 16 2.23 14.74 5.70
CA SER A 16 1.88 16.17 5.69
C SER A 16 2.28 16.82 4.37
N GLY A 17 1.34 16.90 3.43
CA GLY A 17 1.57 17.54 2.14
C GLY A 17 2.18 16.61 1.09
N GLU A 18 2.19 15.30 1.36
CA GLU A 18 2.63 14.31 0.38
C GLU A 18 1.71 14.31 -0.85
N GLU A 19 2.32 14.13 -2.02
CA GLU A 19 1.62 14.05 -3.30
C GLU A 19 1.59 12.60 -3.83
N PHE A 20 0.51 12.27 -4.54
CA PHE A 20 0.21 10.92 -5.01
C PHE A 20 -0.21 10.96 -6.48
N THR A 21 0.04 9.87 -7.20
CA THR A 21 -0.35 9.70 -8.61
C THR A 21 -1.50 8.69 -8.73
N HIS A 22 -2.01 8.46 -9.95
CA HIS A 22 -3.02 7.42 -10.17
C HIS A 22 -2.50 5.99 -9.89
N GLY A 23 -1.18 5.78 -9.94
CA GLY A 23 -0.53 4.48 -9.73
C GLY A 23 0.02 4.28 -8.32
N SER A 24 -0.22 5.23 -7.41
CA SER A 24 0.37 5.24 -6.07
C SER A 24 -0.30 4.30 -5.07
N LEU A 25 -1.33 3.55 -5.47
CA LEU A 25 -2.09 2.67 -4.59
C LEU A 25 -2.30 1.31 -5.26
N VAL A 26 -2.05 0.24 -4.51
CA VAL A 26 -2.37 -1.13 -4.93
C VAL A 26 -2.94 -1.90 -3.74
N VAL A 27 -3.93 -2.75 -4.01
CA VAL A 27 -4.55 -3.63 -3.02
C VAL A 27 -4.28 -5.07 -3.41
N ALA A 28 -3.52 -5.79 -2.60
CA ALA A 28 -3.16 -7.18 -2.86
C ALA A 28 -2.67 -7.90 -1.59
N ASN A 29 -2.61 -9.23 -1.64
CA ASN A 29 -1.95 -10.05 -0.62
C ASN A 29 -0.42 -9.97 -0.79
N VAL A 30 0.15 -8.79 -0.56
CA VAL A 30 1.55 -8.47 -0.90
C VAL A 30 2.57 -9.25 -0.09
N ASP A 31 2.23 -9.64 1.13
CA ASP A 31 3.00 -10.46 2.08
C ASP A 31 2.75 -11.97 1.92
N ASN A 32 1.94 -12.37 0.94
CA ASN A 32 1.59 -13.77 0.67
C ASN A 32 1.00 -14.50 1.90
N ASP A 33 0.20 -13.80 2.71
CA ASP A 33 -0.50 -14.38 3.85
C ASP A 33 -1.31 -15.61 3.43
N PRO A 34 -1.17 -16.77 4.12
CA PRO A 34 -1.92 -17.99 3.82
C PRO A 34 -3.45 -17.81 3.86
N ASN A 35 -3.95 -16.85 4.63
CA ASN A 35 -5.38 -16.52 4.71
C ASN A 35 -5.87 -15.71 3.51
N GLY A 36 -4.96 -15.22 2.66
CA GLY A 36 -5.29 -14.45 1.46
C GLY A 36 -5.70 -13.00 1.74
N ALA A 37 -5.49 -12.50 2.96
CA ALA A 37 -5.88 -11.16 3.37
C ALA A 37 -5.14 -10.11 2.54
N ALA A 38 -5.88 -9.21 1.89
CA ALA A 38 -5.30 -8.13 1.10
C ALA A 38 -4.88 -6.95 1.99
N LYS A 39 -3.76 -6.32 1.61
CA LYS A 39 -3.24 -5.11 2.23
C LYS A 39 -3.28 -3.97 1.24
N ILE A 40 -3.40 -2.75 1.76
CA ILE A 40 -3.37 -1.52 0.99
C ILE A 40 -1.93 -1.00 1.02
N VAL A 41 -1.26 -1.01 -0.13
CA VAL A 41 0.07 -0.44 -0.29
C VAL A 41 -0.06 0.93 -0.96
N THR A 42 0.57 1.93 -0.37
CA THR A 42 0.63 3.29 -0.92
C THR A 42 2.07 3.77 -1.09
N GLY A 43 2.32 4.56 -2.14
CA GLY A 43 3.63 5.09 -2.45
C GLY A 43 3.55 6.55 -2.88
N SER A 44 4.20 7.46 -2.16
CA SER A 44 4.14 8.89 -2.49
C SER A 44 5.25 9.34 -3.44
N LEU A 45 5.05 10.51 -4.03
CA LEU A 45 6.07 11.19 -4.84
C LEU A 45 7.27 11.68 -3.99
N ASP A 46 7.11 11.75 -2.66
CA ASP A 46 8.21 12.03 -1.73
C ASP A 46 9.05 10.77 -1.44
N GLY A 47 8.64 9.61 -1.96
CA GLY A 47 9.36 8.35 -1.82
C GLY A 47 8.99 7.54 -0.58
N MET A 48 7.89 7.88 0.09
CA MET A 48 7.38 7.11 1.22
C MET A 48 6.52 5.95 0.75
N LEU A 49 6.94 4.72 1.09
CA LEU A 49 6.17 3.49 0.88
C LEU A 49 5.50 3.09 2.20
N ARG A 50 4.20 2.80 2.16
CA ARG A 50 3.43 2.36 3.33
C ARG A 50 2.57 1.16 3.01
N ILE A 51 2.39 0.28 3.99
CA ILE A 51 1.50 -0.89 3.91
C ILE A 51 0.52 -0.83 5.07
N HIS A 52 -0.77 -0.89 4.77
CA HIS A 52 -1.84 -0.91 5.74
C HIS A 52 -2.66 -2.18 5.62
N MET A 53 -3.10 -2.71 6.75
CA MET A 53 -4.10 -3.76 6.83
C MET A 53 -5.24 -3.24 7.70
N PRO A 54 -6.24 -2.57 7.11
CA PRO A 54 -7.36 -2.09 7.89
C PRO A 54 -8.19 -3.29 8.35
N GLU A 55 -8.29 -3.49 9.66
CA GLU A 55 -9.21 -4.44 10.27
C GLU A 55 -10.44 -3.71 10.79
N HIS A 56 -11.53 -4.44 11.03
CA HIS A 56 -12.75 -3.85 11.55
C HIS A 56 -12.44 -3.20 12.90
N GLN A 57 -12.55 -1.87 12.96
CA GLN A 57 -12.20 -1.07 14.13
C GLN A 57 -12.91 -1.64 15.36
N GLN A 58 -12.15 -2.29 16.25
CA GLN A 58 -12.60 -2.52 17.62
C GLN A 58 -12.57 -1.15 18.30
N ASP A 59 -13.65 -0.81 19.00
CA ASP A 59 -13.82 0.51 19.63
C ASP A 59 -12.55 0.91 20.42
N GLY A 60 -11.92 2.03 20.02
CA GLY A 60 -10.77 2.62 20.72
C GLY A 60 -9.38 2.38 20.13
N LEU A 61 -9.24 1.72 18.97
CA LEU A 61 -7.94 1.60 18.29
C LEU A 61 -7.62 2.86 17.45
N GLU A 62 -6.43 3.44 17.69
CA GLU A 62 -5.86 4.55 16.91
C GLU A 62 -5.48 4.12 15.48
N ASP A 63 -5.47 5.06 14.54
CA ASP A 63 -5.25 4.82 13.10
C ASP A 63 -3.89 4.15 12.80
N ASP A 64 -2.88 4.37 13.65
CA ASP A 64 -1.53 3.81 13.50
C ASP A 64 -1.47 2.29 13.71
N HIS A 65 -2.46 1.69 14.39
CA HIS A 65 -2.49 0.24 14.60
C HIS A 65 -2.65 -0.57 13.31
N PHE A 66 -3.17 0.06 12.25
CA PHE A 66 -3.41 -0.61 10.97
C PHE A 66 -2.24 -0.45 10.00
N GLN A 67 -1.22 0.34 10.34
CA GLN A 67 -0.02 0.50 9.53
C GLN A 67 0.99 -0.60 9.86
N LEU A 68 1.20 -1.52 8.91
CA LEU A 68 2.15 -2.62 9.06
C LEU A 68 3.59 -2.21 8.78
N MET A 69 3.78 -1.26 7.86
CA MET A 69 5.09 -0.82 7.42
C MET A 69 5.03 0.63 6.93
N GLU A 70 6.07 1.40 7.26
CA GLU A 70 6.41 2.66 6.61
C GLU A 70 7.92 2.72 6.35
N GLN A 71 8.30 3.05 5.12
CA GLN A 71 9.70 3.13 4.71
C GLN A 71 9.94 4.23 3.67
N SER A 72 10.96 5.06 3.89
CA SER A 72 11.49 5.96 2.86
C SER A 72 12.37 5.19 1.88
N LEU A 73 12.08 5.30 0.58
CA LEU A 73 12.91 4.81 -0.51
C LEU A 73 13.79 5.90 -1.13
N ASP A 74 13.73 7.13 -0.59
CA ASP A 74 14.48 8.33 -1.00
C ASP A 74 14.36 8.69 -2.50
N LEU A 75 13.35 8.12 -3.19
CA LEU A 75 13.07 8.31 -4.61
C LEU A 75 11.57 8.36 -4.84
N PRO A 76 11.07 9.28 -5.69
CA PRO A 76 9.65 9.37 -6.02
C PRO A 76 9.08 8.04 -6.51
N ILE A 77 7.92 7.64 -5.98
CA ILE A 77 7.20 6.44 -6.40
C ILE A 77 6.14 6.86 -7.41
N LEU A 78 6.36 6.53 -8.68
CA LEU A 78 5.45 6.87 -9.77
C LEU A 78 4.29 5.88 -9.87
N GLN A 79 4.57 4.60 -9.65
CA GLN A 79 3.60 3.52 -9.75
C GLN A 79 4.01 2.32 -8.90
N LEU A 80 3.00 1.69 -8.31
CA LEU A 80 3.07 0.40 -7.63
C LEU A 80 2.34 -0.66 -8.45
N ALA A 81 2.85 -1.88 -8.41
CA ALA A 81 2.15 -3.06 -8.93
C ALA A 81 2.49 -4.29 -8.10
N VAL A 82 1.55 -5.22 -7.97
CA VAL A 82 1.79 -6.51 -7.30
C VAL A 82 1.53 -7.64 -8.30
N GLY A 83 2.44 -8.59 -8.36
CA GLY A 83 2.35 -9.70 -9.31
C GLY A 83 3.48 -10.71 -9.18
N THR A 84 3.46 -11.72 -10.04
CA THR A 84 4.50 -12.77 -10.08
C THR A 84 5.72 -12.28 -10.88
N PHE A 85 6.53 -11.42 -10.26
CA PHE A 85 7.70 -10.83 -10.91
C PHE A 85 9.00 -11.63 -10.72
N VAL A 86 8.98 -12.70 -9.90
CA VAL A 86 10.15 -13.52 -9.57
C VAL A 86 10.04 -14.89 -10.27
N PRO A 87 10.86 -15.19 -11.32
CA PRO A 87 10.69 -16.38 -12.16
C PRO A 87 10.83 -17.74 -11.46
N ARG A 88 11.45 -17.80 -10.28
CA ARG A 88 11.71 -19.04 -9.52
C ARG A 88 10.79 -19.23 -8.31
N GLU A 89 9.80 -18.36 -8.14
CA GLU A 89 8.84 -18.44 -7.05
C GLU A 89 7.41 -18.40 -7.62
N PRO A 90 7.00 -19.45 -8.35
CA PRO A 90 5.69 -19.49 -8.96
C PRO A 90 4.60 -19.39 -7.89
N GLY A 91 3.67 -18.46 -8.10
CA GLY A 91 2.56 -18.20 -7.18
C GLY A 91 2.87 -17.23 -6.04
N SER A 92 4.13 -16.82 -5.84
CA SER A 92 4.47 -15.76 -4.89
C SER A 92 4.33 -14.39 -5.54
N LEU A 93 3.54 -13.54 -4.90
CA LEU A 93 3.38 -12.14 -5.24
C LEU A 93 4.59 -11.34 -4.73
N ALA A 94 5.07 -10.43 -5.56
CA ALA A 94 6.10 -9.46 -5.24
C ALA A 94 5.61 -8.05 -5.56
N LEU A 95 6.13 -7.06 -4.84
CA LEU A 95 5.83 -5.65 -5.04
C LEU A 95 6.83 -5.04 -6.02
N ALA A 96 6.34 -4.56 -7.16
CA ALA A 96 7.12 -3.73 -8.08
C ALA A 96 6.89 -2.26 -7.78
N VAL A 97 7.98 -1.51 -7.64
CA VAL A 97 8.02 -0.06 -7.41
C VAL A 97 8.73 0.60 -8.58
N LEU A 98 7.99 1.44 -9.32
CA LEU A 98 8.51 2.22 -10.42
C LEU A 98 8.89 3.63 -9.94
N HIS A 99 10.18 3.94 -10.05
CA HIS A 99 10.74 5.27 -9.90
C HIS A 99 11.05 5.90 -11.27
N PRO A 100 11.35 7.22 -11.37
CA PRO A 100 11.59 7.88 -12.66
C PRO A 100 12.67 7.25 -13.55
N ARG A 101 13.66 6.56 -12.96
CA ARG A 101 14.78 5.94 -13.69
C ARG A 101 15.14 4.54 -13.20
N ARG A 102 14.26 3.91 -12.41
CA ARG A 102 14.54 2.62 -11.78
C ARG A 102 13.25 1.86 -11.57
N LEU A 103 13.26 0.57 -11.88
CA LEU A 103 12.25 -0.37 -11.45
C LEU A 103 12.87 -1.29 -10.40
N VAL A 104 12.24 -1.38 -9.22
CA VAL A 104 12.68 -2.27 -8.14
C VAL A 104 11.58 -3.27 -7.83
N VAL A 105 11.96 -4.52 -7.58
CA VAL A 105 11.04 -5.57 -7.14
C VAL A 105 11.42 -5.97 -5.72
N TYR A 106 10.48 -5.85 -4.81
CA TYR A 106 10.61 -6.23 -3.41
C TYR A 106 9.82 -7.50 -3.12
N ARG A 107 10.39 -8.31 -2.24
CA ARG A 107 9.67 -9.35 -1.53
C ARG A 107 9.26 -8.75 -0.19
N VAL A 108 7.96 -8.74 0.07
CA VAL A 108 7.38 -8.21 1.31
C VAL A 108 7.14 -9.37 2.26
#